data_AF-A0A5N5Z5G3-F1
#
_entry.id   AF-A0A5N5Z5G3-F1
#
_cell.length_a   1.000
_cell.length_b   1.000
_cell.length_c   1.000
_cell.angle_alpha   90.00
_cell.angle_beta   90.00
_cell.angle_gamma   90.00
#
_symmetry.space_group_name_H-M   'P 1'
#
loop_
_entity.id
_entity.type
_entity.pdbx_description
1 polymer ?
#
loop_
_entity_poly.entity_id
_entity_poly.type
_entity_poly.pdbx_seq_one_letter_code
_entity_poly.pdbx_strand_id
1 'polypeptide(L)'
;MKKMYILVLALLFATPIFAQENTKKDEKNDDVYVWCVMPNKKGKWYKLEKPTTKVVTDFQDKLIYLELLNPYDIVEKGKLDRATSDAILKMEKIKGVTYESKELVGFTQGMKNRLNLMYHIAKRAAEAKEKQ
;
A
#
# COMPACT_ATOMS: atom_id res chain seq x y z
N MET A 1 -7.72 72.58 7.41
CA MET A 1 -6.37 72.46 8.01
C MET A 1 -6.47 72.39 9.52
N LYS A 2 -6.17 71.23 10.15
CA LYS A 2 -5.47 71.07 11.45
C LYS A 2 -5.45 69.57 11.86
N LYS A 3 -4.24 68.98 11.71
CA LYS A 3 -3.51 67.91 12.44
C LYS A 3 -4.33 66.84 13.23
N MET A 4 -4.17 65.51 12.98
CA MET A 4 -3.14 64.58 13.55
C MET A 4 -3.21 64.53 15.10
N TYR A 5 -3.36 63.43 15.87
CA TYR A 5 -3.12 61.98 15.81
C TYR A 5 -4.08 61.29 16.83
N ILE A 6 -4.39 59.99 16.82
CA ILE A 6 -3.69 58.86 17.51
C ILE A 6 -4.57 57.63 17.18
N LEU A 7 -4.14 56.69 16.33
CA LEU A 7 -3.51 55.41 16.70
C LEU A 7 -4.30 54.63 17.75
N VAL A 8 -4.90 53.49 17.38
CA VAL A 8 -5.13 52.26 18.16
C VAL A 8 -6.33 51.49 17.59
N LEU A 9 -6.16 50.17 17.44
CA LEU A 9 -7.18 49.17 17.10
C LEU A 9 -7.78 49.32 15.68
N ALA A 10 -7.65 48.40 14.73
CA ALA A 10 -7.66 46.98 14.91
C ALA A 10 -6.92 46.35 13.72
N LEU A 11 -5.68 45.96 13.98
CA LEU A 11 -5.02 44.87 13.28
C LEU A 11 -5.67 43.55 13.74
N LEU A 12 -6.97 43.39 13.49
CA LEU A 12 -7.70 42.15 13.75
C LEU A 12 -7.69 41.34 12.46
N PHE A 13 -6.58 40.64 12.28
CA PHE A 13 -6.53 39.24 11.88
C PHE A 13 -7.87 38.68 11.37
N ALA A 14 -8.18 38.96 10.10
CA ALA A 14 -9.05 38.12 9.30
C ALA A 14 -8.25 36.89 8.86
N THR A 15 -7.81 36.08 9.83
CA THR A 15 -7.42 34.69 9.57
C THR A 15 -8.65 33.83 9.80
N PRO A 16 -9.09 33.04 8.80
CA PRO A 16 -10.29 32.25 8.95
C PRO A 16 -10.11 31.26 10.09
N ILE A 17 -11.09 31.27 10.99
CA ILE A 17 -11.29 30.30 12.05
C ILE A 17 -11.49 28.93 11.38
N PHE A 18 -10.39 28.21 11.17
CA PHE A 18 -10.37 26.77 10.89
C PHE A 18 -9.13 26.17 11.59
N ALA A 19 -8.97 26.48 12.87
CA ALA A 19 -8.25 25.63 13.81
C ALA A 19 -9.33 24.93 14.65
N GLN A 20 -9.89 23.85 14.12
CA GLN A 20 -9.49 22.50 14.50
C GLN A 20 -9.78 22.21 15.97
N GLU A 21 -11.07 22.10 16.30
CA GLU A 21 -11.52 21.45 17.54
C GLU A 21 -12.63 20.46 17.18
N ASN A 22 -12.22 19.37 16.53
CA ASN A 22 -13.03 18.16 16.49
C ASN A 22 -12.09 16.98 16.62
N THR A 23 -12.04 16.45 17.84
CA THR A 23 -11.62 15.09 18.19
C THR A 23 -10.19 14.72 17.78
N LYS A 24 -9.29 14.70 18.78
CA LYS A 24 -8.33 13.59 18.86
C LYS A 24 -9.14 12.30 18.94
N LYS A 25 -9.51 11.76 17.78
CA LYS A 25 -9.74 10.33 17.64
C LYS A 25 -8.42 9.70 18.04
N ASP A 26 -8.42 8.79 19.00
CA ASP A 26 -7.24 8.00 19.33
C ASP A 26 -6.65 7.43 18.04
N GLU A 27 -5.60 8.10 17.52
CA GLU A 27 -4.82 7.61 16.40
C GLU A 27 -4.16 6.35 16.92
N LYS A 28 -4.67 5.19 16.51
CA LYS A 28 -3.94 3.94 16.63
C LYS A 28 -2.63 4.13 15.86
N ASN A 29 -1.57 4.41 16.60
CA ASN A 29 -0.25 4.88 16.16
C ASN A 29 0.58 3.81 15.41
N ASP A 30 -0.09 2.90 14.70
CA ASP A 30 0.46 1.69 14.08
C ASP A 30 0.37 1.70 12.54
N ASP A 31 -0.07 2.81 11.96
CA ASP A 31 -0.28 2.92 10.52
C ASP A 31 1.07 3.03 9.80
N VAL A 32 1.43 1.99 9.06
CA VAL A 32 2.65 1.97 8.23
C VAL A 32 2.31 2.35 6.81
N TYR A 33 3.15 3.18 6.17
CA TYR A 33 3.00 3.61 4.78
C TYR A 33 4.21 3.21 3.95
N VAL A 34 3.97 2.99 2.66
CA VAL A 34 5.03 2.73 1.66
C VAL A 34 4.87 3.68 0.47
N TRP A 35 5.98 4.24 -0.01
CA TRP A 35 5.99 5.00 -1.24
C TRP A 35 5.94 4.04 -2.43
N CYS A 36 4.95 4.23 -3.30
CA CYS A 36 4.71 3.37 -4.46
C CYS A 36 4.73 4.22 -5.73
N VAL A 37 5.44 3.75 -6.75
CA VAL A 37 5.47 4.33 -8.08
C VAL A 37 4.88 3.32 -9.07
N MET A 38 3.79 3.70 -9.73
CA MET A 38 3.12 2.90 -10.75
C MET A 38 3.53 3.37 -12.16
N PRO A 39 3.43 2.51 -13.19
CA PRO A 39 3.70 2.90 -14.57
C PRO A 39 2.84 4.10 -14.97
N ASN A 40 3.47 5.10 -15.59
CA ASN A 40 2.82 6.30 -16.12
C ASN A 40 2.05 7.13 -15.06
N LYS A 41 2.37 6.98 -13.77
CA LYS A 41 1.73 7.73 -12.68
C LYS A 41 2.77 8.32 -11.74
N LYS A 42 2.43 9.46 -11.11
CA LYS A 42 3.24 10.02 -10.03
C LYS A 42 3.24 9.07 -8.82
N GLY A 43 4.36 9.02 -8.11
CA GLY A 43 4.48 8.26 -6.87
C GLY A 43 3.49 8.74 -5.81
N LYS A 44 3.04 7.83 -4.95
CA LYS A 44 2.10 8.12 -3.87
C LYS A 44 2.36 7.20 -2.67
N TRP A 45 2.14 7.73 -1.47
CA TRP A 45 2.10 6.96 -0.23
C TRP A 45 0.84 6.10 -0.17
N TYR A 46 1.02 4.80 0.09
CA TYR A 46 -0.07 3.86 0.36
C TYR A 46 0.07 3.28 1.75
N LYS A 47 -1.05 3.21 2.46
CA LYS A 47 -1.14 2.51 3.74
C LYS A 47 -0.94 1.01 3.53
N LEU A 48 -0.13 0.41 4.39
CA LEU A 48 0.04 -1.03 4.50
C LEU A 48 -0.92 -1.57 5.55
N GLU A 49 -1.74 -2.52 5.13
CA GLU A 49 -2.54 -3.32 6.04
C GLU A 49 -1.65 -4.37 6.70
N LYS A 50 -1.83 -4.54 8.01
CA LYS A 50 -1.09 -5.55 8.78
C LYS A 50 -1.33 -6.95 8.17
N PRO A 51 -0.27 -7.78 8.04
CA PRO A 51 -0.41 -9.16 7.59
C PRO A 51 -1.34 -9.94 8.51
N THR A 52 -2.26 -10.69 7.92
CA THR A 52 -3.05 -11.70 8.64
C THR A 52 -2.71 -13.06 8.05
N THR A 53 -2.76 -14.12 8.86
CA THR A 53 -2.46 -15.48 8.41
C THR A 53 -3.23 -15.87 7.15
N LYS A 54 -4.53 -15.53 7.10
CA LYS A 54 -5.38 -15.79 5.94
C LYS A 54 -4.89 -15.07 4.68
N VAL A 55 -4.55 -13.79 4.79
CA VAL A 55 -4.09 -13.01 3.63
C VAL A 55 -2.74 -13.52 3.16
N VAL A 56 -1.80 -13.77 4.07
CA VAL A 56 -0.47 -14.25 3.69
C VAL A 56 -0.54 -15.63 3.03
N THR A 57 -1.33 -16.55 3.58
CA THR A 57 -1.55 -17.87 2.97
C THR A 57 -2.09 -17.75 1.56
N ASP A 58 -3.08 -16.88 1.34
CA ASP A 58 -3.65 -16.63 0.01
C ASP A 58 -2.61 -16.07 -0.96
N PHE A 59 -1.70 -15.20 -0.48
CA PHE A 59 -0.56 -14.73 -1.26
C PHE A 59 0.40 -15.86 -1.63
N GLN A 60 0.83 -16.65 -0.64
CA GLN A 60 1.76 -17.75 -0.83
C GLN A 60 1.22 -18.77 -1.85
N ASP A 61 -0.02 -19.23 -1.67
CA ASP A 61 -0.64 -20.23 -2.54
C ASP A 61 -0.73 -19.73 -4.00
N LYS A 62 -1.07 -18.45 -4.21
CA LYS A 62 -1.15 -17.86 -5.56
C LYS A 62 0.22 -17.60 -6.17
N LEU A 63 1.19 -17.17 -5.38
CA LEU A 63 2.56 -16.95 -5.87
C LEU A 63 3.26 -18.26 -6.22
N ILE A 64 2.98 -19.34 -5.48
CA ILE A 64 3.41 -20.70 -5.84
C ILE A 64 2.78 -21.12 -7.16
N TYR A 65 1.46 -20.95 -7.32
CA TYR A 65 0.78 -21.28 -8.57
C TYR A 65 1.34 -20.51 -9.78
N LEU A 66 1.75 -19.27 -9.57
CA LEU A 66 2.38 -18.42 -10.59
C LEU A 66 3.87 -18.67 -10.78
N GLU A 67 4.45 -19.66 -10.08
CA GLU A 67 5.88 -20.00 -10.12
C GLU A 67 6.80 -18.83 -9.72
N LEU A 68 6.28 -17.90 -8.90
CA LEU A 68 7.01 -16.74 -8.39
C LEU A 68 7.59 -16.97 -6.99
N LEU A 69 7.06 -17.97 -6.26
CA LEU A 69 7.51 -18.39 -4.95
C LEU A 69 7.71 -19.91 -4.96
N ASN A 70 8.89 -20.36 -4.54
CA ASN A 70 9.15 -21.77 -4.35
C ASN A 70 8.56 -22.21 -2.98
N PRO A 71 7.70 -23.25 -2.92
CA PRO A 71 7.12 -23.70 -1.65
C PRO A 71 8.16 -24.13 -0.62
N TYR A 72 9.36 -24.57 -1.05
CA TYR A 72 10.44 -24.96 -0.14
C TYR A 72 11.17 -23.77 0.51
N ASP A 73 10.99 -22.56 -0.01
CA ASP A 73 11.58 -21.34 0.56
C ASP A 73 10.69 -20.73 1.65
N ILE A 74 9.46 -21.25 1.82
CA ILE A 74 8.51 -20.78 2.83
C ILE A 74 8.91 -21.33 4.20
N VAL A 75 9.16 -20.43 5.14
CA VAL A 75 9.50 -20.81 6.52
C VAL A 75 8.26 -21.32 7.25
N GLU A 76 7.14 -20.62 7.09
CA GLU A 76 5.88 -20.95 7.75
C GLU A 76 4.69 -20.47 6.93
N LYS A 77 3.69 -21.34 6.76
CA LYS A 77 2.48 -21.01 6.02
C LYS A 77 1.67 -19.94 6.74
N GLY A 78 1.32 -18.88 6.05
CA GLY A 78 0.56 -17.76 6.60
C GLY A 78 1.40 -16.74 7.38
N LYS A 79 2.73 -16.88 7.40
CA LYS A 79 3.64 -15.87 7.95
C LYS A 79 4.33 -15.11 6.83
N LEU A 80 4.34 -13.78 6.91
CA LEU A 80 5.01 -12.95 5.92
C LEU A 80 6.52 -13.04 6.17
N ASP A 81 7.14 -14.03 5.56
CA ASP A 81 8.59 -14.20 5.56
C ASP A 81 9.25 -13.43 4.41
N ARG A 82 10.58 -13.41 4.43
CA ARG A 82 11.38 -12.71 3.43
C ARG A 82 11.16 -13.24 2.02
N ALA A 83 11.11 -14.56 1.85
CA ALA A 83 10.88 -15.19 0.54
C ALA A 83 9.53 -14.77 -0.05
N THR A 84 8.48 -14.75 0.77
CA THR A 84 7.15 -14.27 0.39
C THR A 84 7.19 -12.79 0.04
N SER A 85 7.83 -11.94 0.85
CA SER A 85 8.01 -10.51 0.56
C SER A 85 8.73 -10.28 -0.77
N ASP A 86 9.84 -10.97 -1.02
CA ASP A 86 10.64 -10.85 -2.23
C ASP A 86 9.86 -11.32 -3.46
N ALA A 87 9.11 -12.41 -3.36
CA ALA A 87 8.22 -12.88 -4.42
C ALA A 87 7.12 -11.87 -4.76
N ILE A 88 6.54 -11.20 -3.76
CA ILE A 88 5.57 -10.12 -3.96
C ILE A 88 6.23 -8.94 -4.68
N LEU A 89 7.38 -8.48 -4.22
CA LEU A 89 8.08 -7.35 -4.85
C LEU A 89 8.52 -7.68 -6.28
N LYS A 90 8.92 -8.93 -6.54
CA LYS A 90 9.23 -9.43 -7.89
C LYS A 90 7.99 -9.38 -8.80
N MET A 91 6.85 -9.88 -8.32
CA MET A 91 5.57 -9.79 -9.04
C MET A 91 5.20 -8.34 -9.37
N GLU A 92 5.31 -7.45 -8.39
CA GLU A 92 5.01 -6.01 -8.54
C GLU A 92 5.91 -5.36 -9.59
N LYS A 93 7.21 -5.68 -9.57
CA LYS A 93 8.18 -5.21 -10.56
C LYS A 93 7.85 -5.69 -11.98
N ILE A 94 7.37 -6.93 -12.15
CA ILE A 94 6.88 -7.45 -13.45
C ILE A 94 5.71 -6.59 -13.98
N LYS A 95 4.91 -6.00 -13.09
CA LYS A 95 3.83 -5.07 -13.43
C LYS A 95 4.28 -3.61 -13.54
N GLY A 96 5.59 -3.36 -13.45
CA GLY A 96 6.19 -2.02 -13.48
C GLY A 96 5.87 -1.18 -12.24
N VAL A 97 5.40 -1.81 -11.16
CA VAL A 97 5.16 -1.14 -9.89
C VAL A 97 6.40 -1.29 -9.01
N THR A 98 6.86 -0.19 -8.44
CA THR A 98 8.02 -0.18 -7.55
C THR A 98 7.64 0.42 -6.20
N TYR A 99 8.28 -0.08 -5.16
CA TYR A 99 8.08 0.35 -3.79
C TYR A 99 9.42 0.80 -3.22
N GLU A 100 9.42 1.88 -2.44
CA GLU A 100 10.59 2.30 -1.66
C GLU A 100 10.69 1.46 -0.39
N SER A 101 10.86 0.14 -0.55
CA SER A 101 11.14 -0.78 0.54
C SER A 101 11.92 -1.98 0.04
N LYS A 102 12.81 -2.50 0.90
CA LYS A 102 13.50 -3.78 0.69
C LYS A 102 12.70 -4.97 1.24
N GLU A 103 11.82 -4.72 2.20
CA GLU A 103 11.01 -5.75 2.87
C GLU A 103 9.60 -5.22 3.14
N LEU A 104 8.59 -6.04 2.86
CA LEU A 104 7.21 -5.68 3.12
C LEU A 104 6.81 -6.10 4.53
N VAL A 105 6.30 -5.15 5.31
CA VAL A 105 5.72 -5.40 6.63
C VAL A 105 4.18 -5.44 6.59
N GLY A 106 3.60 -5.48 5.39
CA GLY A 106 2.16 -5.42 5.17
C GLY A 106 1.79 -5.39 3.69
N PHE A 107 0.50 -5.21 3.42
CA PHE A 107 -0.05 -5.29 2.07
C PHE A 107 -0.84 -4.05 1.71
N THR A 108 -0.70 -3.60 0.46
CA THR A 108 -1.66 -2.64 -0.11
C THR A 108 -2.81 -3.38 -0.79
N GLN A 109 -3.99 -2.77 -0.87
CA GLN A 109 -5.09 -3.33 -1.66
C GLN A 109 -4.72 -3.50 -3.15
N GLY A 110 -3.86 -2.62 -3.67
CA GLY A 110 -3.35 -2.71 -5.04
C GLY A 110 -2.59 -4.01 -5.30
N MET A 111 -1.74 -4.44 -4.35
CA MET A 111 -0.98 -5.69 -4.46
C MET A 111 -1.92 -6.90 -4.54
N LYS A 112 -2.91 -6.96 -3.64
CA LYS A 112 -3.93 -8.01 -3.62
C LYS A 112 -4.65 -8.12 -4.96
N ASN A 113 -5.10 -6.99 -5.49
CA ASN A 113 -5.85 -6.95 -6.75
C ASN A 113 -5.01 -7.43 -7.94
N ARG A 114 -3.74 -7.01 -8.02
CA ARG A 114 -2.84 -7.42 -9.11
C ARG A 114 -2.50 -8.91 -9.04
N LEU A 115 -2.22 -9.44 -7.85
CA LEU A 115 -2.00 -10.87 -7.65
C LEU A 115 -3.22 -11.68 -8.09
N ASN A 116 -4.42 -11.31 -7.63
CA ASN A 116 -5.66 -11.97 -8.01
C ASN A 116 -5.87 -11.99 -9.52
N LEU A 117 -5.65 -10.85 -10.17
CA LEU A 117 -5.78 -10.74 -11.62
C LEU A 117 -4.79 -11.68 -12.34
N MET A 118 -3.52 -11.69 -11.94
CA MET A 118 -2.51 -12.58 -12.52
C MET A 118 -2.88 -14.05 -12.33
N TYR A 119 -3.24 -14.43 -11.11
CA TYR A 119 -3.64 -15.80 -10.77
C TYR A 119 -4.83 -16.27 -11.61
N HIS A 120 -5.89 -15.47 -11.71
CA HIS A 120 -7.07 -15.86 -12.48
C HIS A 120 -6.81 -15.93 -13.99
N ILE A 121 -5.95 -15.08 -14.54
CA ILE A 121 -5.54 -15.17 -15.95
C ILE A 121 -4.77 -16.48 -16.19
N ALA A 122 -3.78 -16.79 -15.35
CA ALA A 122 -3.00 -18.02 -15.46
C ALA A 122 -3.89 -19.27 -15.33
N LYS A 123 -4.80 -19.26 -14.36
CA LYS A 123 -5.76 -20.36 -14.14
C LYS A 123 -6.66 -20.61 -15.35
N ARG A 124 -7.25 -19.55 -15.91
CA ARG A 124 -8.08 -19.68 -17.12
C ARG A 124 -7.29 -20.20 -18.32
N ALA A 125 -6.04 -19.76 -18.46
CA ALA A 125 -5.17 -20.24 -19.53
C ALA A 125 -4.82 -21.73 -19.38
N ALA A 126 -4.61 -22.22 -18.15
CA ALA A 126 -4.41 -23.64 -17.88
C ALA A 126 -5.66 -24.47 -18.19
N GLU A 127 -6.83 -24.04 -17.70
CA GLU A 127 -8.11 -24.72 -17.96
C GLU A 127 -8.46 -24.77 -19.45
N ALA A 128 -8.07 -23.76 -20.24
CA ALA A 128 -8.29 -23.75 -21.68
C ALA A 128 -7.38 -24.76 -22.42
N LYS A 129 -6.16 -25.00 -21.93
CA LYS A 129 -5.23 -25.99 -22.50
C LYS A 129 -5.68 -27.42 -22.22
N GLU A 130 -6.28 -27.68 -21.06
CA GLU A 130 -6.79 -29.02 -20.70
C GLU A 130 -8.02 -29.46 -21.50
N LYS A 131 -8.74 -28.50 -22.10
CA LYS A 131 -9.93 -28.76 -22.92
C LYS A 131 -9.63 -28.92 -24.42
N GLN A 132 -8.38 -28.71 -24.84
CA GLN A 132 -7.91 -28.91 -26.21
C GLN A 132 -7.25 -30.28 -26.34
#